data_AF-A0A374TTS3-F1
#
_entry.id   AF-A0A374TTS3-F1
#
_cell.length_a   1.000
_cell.length_b   1.000
_cell.length_c   1.000
_cell.angle_alpha   90.00
_cell.angle_beta   90.00
_cell.angle_gamma   90.00
#
_symmetry.space_group_name_H-M   'P 1'
#
loop_
_entity.id
_entity.type
_entity.pdbx_description
1 polymer ?
#
loop_
_entity_poly.entity_id
_entity_poly.type
_entity_poly.pdbx_seq_one_letter_code
_entity_poly.pdbx_strand_id
1 'polypeptide(L)'
;MSAGTLFTYLDPALAKAGPLLSANNMVEGGVNSQLRAVLRNHRGLTSAERVKAVFRWCRAHSGDARAAREKPAAMPTGADIDFLFSVCSASPSREAGGPE
;
A
#
# COMPACT_ATOMS: atom_id res chain seq x y z
N MET A 1 -31.14 -8.44 -9.27
CA MET A 1 -30.72 -7.38 -8.34
C MET A 1 -30.10 -8.05 -7.13
N SER A 2 -28.78 -8.27 -7.14
CA SER A 2 -28.08 -8.84 -6.00
C SER A 2 -27.85 -7.73 -4.98
N ALA A 3 -28.35 -7.93 -3.77
CA ALA A 3 -28.26 -6.97 -2.68
C ALA A 3 -26.79 -6.76 -2.28
N GLY A 4 -26.16 -5.74 -2.88
CA GLY A 4 -25.26 -4.74 -2.26
C GLY A 4 -24.12 -5.13 -1.31
N THR A 5 -23.88 -6.40 -0.99
CA THR A 5 -22.92 -6.79 0.04
C THR A 5 -21.69 -7.40 -0.62
N LEU A 6 -20.71 -6.56 -0.96
CA LEU A 6 -19.46 -6.98 -1.61
C LEU A 6 -18.47 -7.67 -0.65
N PHE A 7 -18.81 -7.83 0.63
CA PHE A 7 -17.92 -8.41 1.63
C PHE A 7 -18.66 -9.41 2.52
N THR A 8 -18.76 -10.66 2.05
CA THR A 8 -19.36 -11.78 2.80
C THR A 8 -18.48 -12.27 3.97
N TYR A 9 -17.20 -11.91 3.99
CA TYR A 9 -16.21 -12.36 5.00
C TYR A 9 -15.68 -11.24 5.90
N LEU A 10 -16.44 -10.15 6.05
CA LEU A 10 -15.97 -9.02 6.83
C LEU A 10 -16.32 -9.21 8.31
N ASP A 11 -15.31 -9.15 9.18
CA ASP A 11 -15.49 -9.21 10.63
C ASP A 11 -16.52 -8.14 11.06
N PRO A 12 -17.64 -8.52 11.68
CA PRO A 12 -18.68 -7.59 12.09
C PRO A 12 -18.18 -6.50 13.06
N ALA A 13 -17.05 -6.72 13.75
CA ALA A 13 -16.39 -5.68 14.54
C ALA A 13 -15.87 -4.52 13.69
N LEU A 14 -15.46 -4.76 12.44
CA LEU A 14 -14.97 -3.71 11.53
C LEU A 14 -16.11 -2.83 10.99
N ALA A 15 -17.34 -3.34 10.94
CA ALA A 15 -18.53 -2.60 10.52
C ALA A 15 -19.20 -1.79 11.66
N LYS A 16 -18.76 -1.95 12.91
CA LYS A 16 -19.32 -1.21 14.07
C LYS A 16 -19.13 0.31 13.99
N ALA A 17 -18.13 0.78 13.25
CA ALA A 17 -17.81 2.21 13.13
C ALA A 17 -18.69 2.94 12.08
N GLY A 18 -19.58 2.25 11.39
CA GLY A 18 -20.47 2.79 10.36
C GLY A 18 -20.32 2.08 9.01
N PRO A 19 -21.07 2.51 7.97
CA PRO A 19 -21.01 1.89 6.65
C PRO A 19 -19.59 1.94 6.09
N LEU A 20 -19.01 0.77 5.85
CA LEU A 20 -17.71 0.68 5.20
C LEU A 20 -17.84 1.15 3.76
N LEU A 21 -17.02 2.12 3.39
CA LEU A 21 -17.05 2.69 2.05
C LEU A 21 -16.72 1.58 1.03
N SER A 22 -17.68 1.24 0.18
CA SER A 22 -17.54 0.28 -0.94
C SER A 22 -16.49 0.72 -1.98
N ALA A 23 -15.91 1.91 -1.84
CA ALA A 23 -14.93 2.50 -2.74
C ALA A 23 -13.50 1.95 -2.57
N ASN A 24 -13.32 0.65 -2.27
CA ASN A 24 -11.99 0.03 -2.32
C ASN A 24 -11.39 0.10 -3.75
N ASN A 25 -12.24 0.27 -4.76
CA ASN A 25 -11.85 0.56 -6.15
C ASN A 25 -10.97 1.81 -6.31
N MET A 26 -11.13 2.83 -5.46
CA MET A 26 -10.27 4.03 -5.53
C MET A 26 -8.86 3.75 -5.02
N VAL A 27 -8.74 2.91 -3.98
CA VAL A 27 -7.44 2.50 -3.45
C VAL A 27 -6.78 1.50 -4.39
N GLU A 28 -7.49 0.45 -4.78
CA GLU A 28 -6.97 -0.63 -5.63
C GLU A 28 -6.78 -0.20 -7.09
N GLY A 29 -7.80 0.44 -7.67
CA GLY A 29 -7.81 0.88 -9.06
C GLY A 29 -7.14 2.22 -9.28
N GLY A 30 -7.11 3.11 -8.28
CA GLY A 30 -6.47 4.42 -8.37
C GLY A 30 -5.02 4.41 -7.92
N VAL A 31 -4.75 4.08 -6.66
CA VAL A 31 -3.39 4.20 -6.07
C VAL A 31 -2.55 2.95 -6.34
N ASN A 32 -3.03 1.75 -5.99
CA ASN A 32 -2.24 0.52 -6.10
C ASN A 32 -1.91 0.16 -7.55
N SER A 33 -2.81 0.46 -8.49
CA SER A 33 -2.56 0.27 -9.92
C SER A 33 -1.35 1.08 -10.40
N GLN A 34 -1.22 2.32 -9.93
CA GLN A 34 -0.11 3.22 -10.25
C GLN A 34 1.18 2.78 -9.55
N LEU A 35 1.11 2.36 -8.29
CA LEU A 35 2.27 1.79 -7.59
C LEU A 35 2.81 0.56 -8.31
N ARG A 36 1.91 -0.35 -8.74
CA ARG A 36 2.28 -1.51 -9.55
C ARG A 36 2.90 -1.08 -10.88
N ALA A 37 2.42 0.00 -11.51
CA ALA A 37 3.01 0.54 -12.74
C ALA A 37 4.43 1.08 -12.52
N VAL A 38 4.66 1.83 -11.43
CA VAL A 38 6.00 2.30 -11.04
C VAL A 38 6.96 1.11 -10.90
N LEU A 39 6.54 0.04 -10.20
CA LEU A 39 7.36 -1.17 -10.04
C LEU A 39 7.63 -1.88 -11.38
N ARG A 40 6.65 -1.93 -12.29
CA ARG A 40 6.81 -2.52 -13.63
C ARG A 40 7.79 -1.75 -14.50
N ASN A 41 7.70 -0.42 -14.50
CA ASN A 41 8.53 0.45 -15.33
C ASN A 41 10.00 0.47 -14.87
N HIS A 42 10.26 0.11 -13.61
CA HIS A 42 11.60 0.10 -13.01
C HIS A 42 12.13 -1.32 -12.74
N ARG A 43 11.65 -2.35 -13.46
CA ARG A 43 12.06 -3.76 -13.26
C ARG A 43 13.57 -4.02 -13.38
N GLY A 44 14.31 -3.18 -14.10
CA GLY A 44 15.77 -3.27 -14.23
C GLY A 44 16.56 -2.73 -13.03
N LEU A 45 15.90 -2.12 -12.04
CA LEU A 45 16.53 -1.58 -10.85
C LEU A 45 16.51 -2.58 -9.69
N THR A 46 17.43 -2.41 -8.74
CA THR A 46 17.43 -3.18 -7.50
C THR A 46 16.12 -2.99 -6.73
N SER A 47 15.77 -3.93 -5.85
CA SER A 47 14.55 -3.83 -5.03
C SER A 47 14.52 -2.54 -4.20
N ALA A 48 15.66 -2.14 -3.62
CA ALA A 48 15.77 -0.90 -2.85
C ALA A 48 15.55 0.36 -3.71
N GLU A 49 16.05 0.38 -4.94
CA GLU A 49 15.82 1.48 -5.88
C GLU A 49 14.37 1.56 -6.35
N ARG A 50 13.73 0.40 -6.59
CA ARG A 50 12.30 0.32 -6.89
C ARG A 50 11.43 0.84 -5.74
N VAL A 51 11.77 0.50 -4.50
CA VAL A 51 11.10 1.03 -3.30
C VAL A 51 11.28 2.55 -3.22
N LYS A 52 12.50 3.06 -3.40
CA LYS A 52 12.75 4.52 -3.45
C LYS A 52 11.94 5.22 -4.56
N ALA A 53 11.79 4.60 -5.73
CA ALA A 53 10.95 5.13 -6.82
C ALA A 53 9.47 5.20 -6.42
N VAL A 54 8.95 4.18 -5.74
CA VAL A 54 7.59 4.18 -5.17
C VAL A 54 7.42 5.31 -4.16
N PHE A 55 8.35 5.48 -3.21
CA PHE A 55 8.30 6.58 -2.23
C PHE A 55 8.29 7.97 -2.89
N ARG A 56 9.09 8.16 -3.94
CA ARG A 56 9.07 9.40 -4.73
C ARG A 56 7.72 9.61 -5.42
N TRP A 57 7.15 8.57 -6.00
CA TRP A 57 5.82 8.65 -6.63
C TRP A 57 4.76 9.03 -5.59
N CYS A 58 4.71 8.35 -4.44
CA CYS A 58 3.77 8.66 -3.37
C CYS A 58 3.88 10.13 -2.99
N ARG A 59 5.09 10.62 -2.72
CA ARG A 59 5.30 12.01 -2.36
C ARG A 59 4.77 13.01 -3.38
N ALA A 60 5.01 12.76 -4.67
CA ALA A 60 4.55 13.64 -5.73
C ALA A 60 3.01 13.70 -5.83
N HIS A 61 2.32 12.67 -5.36
CA HIS A 61 0.86 12.51 -5.48
C HIS A 61 0.10 12.63 -4.15
N SER A 62 0.78 12.68 -2.99
CA SER A 62 0.17 12.83 -1.67
C SER A 62 -0.20 14.27 -1.30
N GLY A 63 0.12 15.27 -2.14
CA GLY A 63 -0.06 16.69 -1.80
C GLY A 63 0.93 17.19 -0.73
N ASP A 64 2.10 16.56 -0.61
CA ASP A 64 3.09 16.89 0.42
C ASP A 64 3.60 18.34 0.29
N ALA A 65 3.23 19.16 1.27
CA ALA A 65 3.52 20.59 1.35
C ALA A 65 4.93 20.93 1.88
N ARG A 66 5.74 19.92 2.27
CA ARG A 66 7.11 20.16 2.75
C ARG A 66 7.97 20.89 1.72
N ALA A 67 8.84 21.76 2.20
CA ALA A 67 9.76 22.52 1.35
C ALA A 67 10.72 21.57 0.61
N ALA A 68 11.16 21.94 -0.60
CA ALA A 68 12.05 21.11 -1.44
C ALA A 68 13.29 20.57 -0.69
N ARG A 69 13.85 21.36 0.23
CA ARG A 69 15.01 21.02 1.08
C ARG A 69 14.74 19.91 2.10
N GLU A 70 13.51 19.80 2.60
CA GLU A 70 13.09 18.79 3.57
C GLU A 70 12.71 17.48 2.89
N LYS A 71 12.61 17.50 1.55
CA LYS A 71 12.23 16.33 0.78
C LYS A 71 13.25 15.18 0.86
N PRO A 72 14.53 15.39 0.59
CA PRO A 72 15.50 14.29 0.66
C PRO A 72 15.59 13.62 2.04
N ALA A 73 15.43 14.37 3.14
CA ALA A 73 15.50 13.83 4.51
C ALA A 73 14.39 12.83 4.86
N ALA A 74 13.28 12.83 4.13
CA ALA A 74 12.16 11.91 4.33
C ALA A 74 12.22 10.66 3.44
N MET A 75 13.27 10.51 2.62
CA MET A 75 13.40 9.35 1.74
C MET A 75 14.07 8.21 2.51
N PRO A 76 13.54 6.97 2.44
CA PRO A 76 14.15 5.85 3.14
C PRO A 76 15.55 5.57 2.60
N THR A 77 16.47 5.29 3.51
CA THR A 77 17.81 4.77 3.22
C THR A 77 17.75 3.29 2.86
N GLY A 78 18.86 2.72 2.38
CA GLY A 78 18.95 1.27 2.13
C GLY A 78 18.67 0.46 3.40
N ALA A 79 19.24 0.86 4.53
CA ALA A 79 19.05 0.20 5.82
C ALA A 79 17.59 0.24 6.29
N ASP A 80 16.88 1.35 6.07
CA ASP A 80 15.44 1.43 6.38
C ASP A 80 14.63 0.41 5.56
N ILE A 81 15.00 0.23 4.29
CA ILE A 81 14.33 -0.70 3.37
C ILE A 81 14.62 -2.15 3.77
N ASP A 82 15.87 -2.47 4.11
CA ASP A 82 16.25 -3.81 4.56
C ASP A 82 15.55 -4.17 5.87
N PHE A 83 15.46 -3.22 6.80
CA PHE A 83 14.69 -3.38 8.04
C PHE A 83 13.20 -3.66 7.76
N LEU A 84 12.57 -2.87 6.87
CA LEU A 84 11.17 -3.08 6.49
C LEU A 84 10.95 -4.46 5.87
N PHE A 85 11.87 -4.92 5.02
CA PHE A 85 11.79 -6.24 4.41
C PHE A 85 11.86 -7.35 5.48
N SER A 86 12.75 -7.21 6.47
CA SER A 86 12.84 -8.14 7.60
C SER A 86 11.53 -8.20 8.40
N VAL A 87 10.94 -7.05 8.73
CA VAL A 87 9.68 -6.99 9.52
C VAL A 87 8.51 -7.59 8.76
N CYS A 88 8.35 -7.24 7.47
CA CYS A 88 7.26 -7.75 6.65
C CYS A 88 7.38 -9.26 6.38
N SER A 89 8.61 -9.77 6.26
CA SER A 89 8.85 -11.21 6.05
C SER A 89 8.73 -12.03 7.33
N ALA A 90 8.87 -11.41 8.50
CA ALA A 90 8.73 -12.05 9.81
C ALA A 90 7.29 -12.08 10.34
N SER A 91 6.37 -11.38 9.68
CA SER A 91 4.96 -11.38 10.07
C SER A 91 4.30 -12.69 9.61
N PRO A 92 3.70 -13.49 10.52
CA PRO A 92 2.94 -14.66 10.09
C PRO A 92 1.81 -14.19 9.18
N SER A 93 1.71 -14.78 7.98
CA SER A 93 0.57 -14.53 7.09
C SER A 93 -0.70 -14.69 7.91
N ARG A 94 -1.58 -13.67 7.87
CA ARG A 94 -2.95 -13.78 8.41
C ARG A 94 -3.49 -15.14 7.98
N GLU A 95 -3.63 -16.02 8.96
CA GLU A 95 -4.18 -17.35 8.84
C GLU A 95 -5.40 -17.34 7.92
N ALA A 96 -5.22 -17.97 6.76
CA ALA A 96 -6.27 -18.24 5.79
C ALA A 96 -7.19 -19.33 6.37
N GLY A 97 -7.97 -18.98 7.38
CA GLY A 97 -9.06 -19.79 7.90
C GLY A 97 -10.36 -19.45 7.20
N GLY A 98 -10.62 -20.06 6.05
CA GLY A 98 -11.96 -20.11 5.46
C GLY A 98 -12.62 -21.46 5.79
N PRO A 99 -13.81 -21.50 6.41
CA PRO A 99 -14.53 -22.76 6.58
C PRO A 99 -15.24 -23.18 5.28
N GLU A 100 -15.33 -24.51 5.09
CA GLU A 100 -16.02 -25.23 4.00
C GLU A 100 -17.53 -24.94 3.92
#